data_AF-A0AAD9MYD9-F1
#
_entry.id   AF-A0AAD9MYD9-F1
#
_cell.length_a   1.000
_cell.length_b   1.000
_cell.length_c   1.000
_cell.angle_alpha   90.00
_cell.angle_beta   90.00
_cell.angle_gamma   90.00
#
_symmetry.space_group_name_H-M   'P 1'
#
loop_
_entity.id
_entity.type
_entity.pdbx_description
1 polymer ?
#
loop_
_entity_poly.entity_id
_entity_poly.type
_entity_poly.pdbx_seq_one_letter_code
_entity_poly.pdbx_strand_id
1 'polypeptide(L)'
;MAYRSSPYKGDLVYADDFRCTEDDSKKLGSPEFDTVTRRLARKLTELMITKEEYVVIKTMLLLNPAFINSLDISIDSWETVQQLRDRMHDSLVEYERWRGNTNQRRIGNLFLTLPLLMQAKILAREYWFSVKQSGRVPLHKLLSEMLEYACP
;
A
#
# COMPACT_ATOMS: atom_id res chain seq x y z
N MET A 1 5.50 0.70 5.77
CA MET A 1 6.78 0.21 5.23
C MET A 1 7.29 1.08 4.09
N ALA A 2 6.70 1.06 2.88
CA ALA A 2 7.22 1.84 1.74
C ALA A 2 7.34 3.36 2.01
N TYR A 3 6.30 4.00 2.57
CA TYR A 3 6.37 5.41 2.99
C TYR A 3 7.38 5.65 4.12
N ARG A 4 7.48 4.74 5.10
CA ARG A 4 8.50 4.80 6.16
C ARG A 4 9.93 4.69 5.61
N SER A 5 10.07 4.09 4.44
CA SER A 5 11.34 3.95 3.71
C SER A 5 11.57 5.12 2.74
N SER A 6 10.77 6.19 2.79
CA SER A 6 10.96 7.39 1.97
C SER A 6 11.64 8.49 2.82
N PRO A 7 12.79 9.04 2.41
CA PRO A 7 13.51 8.77 1.16
C PRO A 7 14.19 7.39 1.16
N TYR A 8 14.09 6.68 0.03
CA TYR A 8 14.62 5.33 -0.13
C TYR A 8 16.13 5.35 -0.33
N LYS A 9 16.83 4.65 0.56
CA LYS A 9 18.31 4.59 0.63
C LYS A 9 18.87 3.18 0.44
N GLY A 10 18.11 2.29 -0.20
CA GLY A 10 18.52 0.89 -0.44
C GLY A 10 17.89 -0.12 0.52
N ASP A 11 17.37 0.32 1.67
CA ASP A 11 16.76 -0.56 2.67
C ASP A 11 15.27 -0.30 2.83
N LEU A 12 14.53 -1.35 3.17
CA LEU A 12 13.15 -1.24 3.60
C LEU A 12 13.07 -1.09 5.12
N VAL A 13 12.39 -0.06 5.58
CA VAL A 13 12.16 0.22 7.01
C VAL A 13 10.84 -0.41 7.45
N TYR A 14 10.93 -1.50 8.22
CA TYR A 14 9.79 -2.18 8.82
C TYR A 14 9.40 -1.52 10.15
N ALA A 15 10.38 -1.29 11.01
CA ALA A 15 10.26 -0.64 12.32
C ALA A 15 11.49 0.25 12.59
N ASP A 16 11.50 0.96 13.72
CA ASP A 16 12.57 1.92 14.05
C ASP A 16 13.92 1.23 14.27
N ASP A 17 13.89 -0.02 14.74
CA ASP A 17 15.02 -0.91 15.01
C ASP A 17 15.20 -2.03 13.97
N PHE A 18 14.29 -2.13 12.98
CA PHE A 18 14.31 -3.20 12.00
C PHE A 18 14.26 -2.68 10.56
N ARG A 19 15.40 -2.83 9.88
CA ARG A 19 15.61 -2.55 8.46
C ARG A 19 15.97 -3.83 7.74
N CYS A 20 15.51 -3.96 6.50
CA CYS A 20 15.73 -5.14 5.67
C CYS A 20 16.46 -4.75 4.40
N THR A 21 17.69 -5.25 4.28
CA THR A 21 18.49 -5.14 3.06
C THR A 21 17.96 -6.08 1.97
N GLU A 22 18.42 -5.94 0.73
CA GLU A 22 18.07 -6.89 -0.33
C GLU A 22 18.55 -8.32 -0.01
N ASP A 23 19.71 -8.45 0.66
CA ASP A 23 20.28 -9.75 1.01
C ASP A 23 19.53 -10.42 2.17
N ASP A 24 18.99 -9.64 3.10
CA ASP A 24 18.08 -10.17 4.13
C ASP A 24 16.81 -10.73 3.49
N SER A 25 16.26 -10.00 2.51
CA SER A 25 15.05 -10.40 1.81
C SER A 25 15.22 -11.70 1.01
N LYS A 26 16.35 -11.86 0.31
CA LYS A 26 16.70 -13.11 -0.39
C LYS A 26 16.74 -14.34 0.52
N LYS A 27 17.10 -14.15 1.80
CA LYS A 27 17.18 -15.24 2.79
C LYS A 27 15.83 -15.56 3.43
N LEU A 28 14.91 -14.59 3.50
CA LEU A 28 13.72 -14.64 4.36
C LEU A 28 12.38 -14.61 3.59
N GLY A 29 12.35 -14.19 2.32
CA GLY A 29 11.14 -13.64 1.70
C GLY A 29 10.77 -14.13 0.30
N SER A 30 9.59 -13.65 -0.16
CA SER A 30 9.20 -13.63 -1.57
C SER A 30 9.96 -12.51 -2.29
N PRO A 31 10.83 -12.82 -3.27
CA PRO A 31 11.60 -11.82 -3.98
C PRO A 31 10.71 -10.86 -4.79
N GLU A 32 9.54 -11.30 -5.22
CA GLU A 32 8.56 -10.49 -5.95
C GLU A 32 7.94 -9.43 -5.04
N PHE A 33 7.50 -9.82 -3.83
CA PHE A 33 6.91 -8.89 -2.86
C PHE A 33 7.90 -7.80 -2.45
N ASP A 34 9.15 -8.19 -2.21
CA ASP A 34 10.23 -7.27 -1.90
C ASP A 34 10.50 -6.29 -3.06
N THR A 35 10.63 -6.80 -4.28
CA THR A 35 10.87 -6.01 -5.49
C THR A 35 9.80 -4.94 -5.69
N VAL A 36 8.52 -5.31 -5.58
CA VAL A 36 7.41 -4.38 -5.72
C VAL A 36 7.40 -3.35 -4.59
N THR A 37 7.68 -3.77 -3.35
CA THR A 37 7.74 -2.85 -2.20
C THR A 37 8.88 -1.84 -2.32
N ARG A 38 10.06 -2.25 -2.78
CA ARG A 38 11.21 -1.35 -3.06
C ARG A 38 10.91 -0.42 -4.22
N ARG A 39 10.27 -0.92 -5.28
CA ARG A 39 9.80 -0.08 -6.40
C ARG A 39 8.83 1.00 -5.91
N LEU A 40 7.90 0.64 -5.04
CA LEU A 40 6.99 1.61 -4.43
C LEU A 40 7.75 2.64 -3.58
N ALA A 41 8.67 2.22 -2.71
CA ALA A 41 9.47 3.14 -1.88
C ALA A 41 10.29 4.14 -2.74
N ARG A 42 10.93 3.67 -3.82
CA ARG A 42 11.59 4.53 -4.81
C ARG A 42 10.62 5.51 -5.44
N LYS A 43 9.46 5.03 -5.91
CA LYS A 43 8.46 5.88 -6.54
C LYS A 43 7.95 6.99 -5.61
N LEU A 44 7.69 6.65 -4.35
CA LEU A 44 7.29 7.62 -3.32
C LEU A 44 8.39 8.67 -3.07
N THR A 45 9.65 8.25 -3.11
CA THR A 45 10.82 9.13 -2.96
C THR A 45 10.96 10.08 -4.15
N GLU A 46 10.90 9.57 -5.38
CA GLU A 46 10.93 10.37 -6.62
C GLU A 46 9.81 11.40 -6.65
N LEU A 47 8.64 11.02 -6.14
CA LEU A 47 7.48 11.89 -6.04
C LEU A 47 7.61 12.91 -4.91
N MET A 48 8.64 12.85 -4.06
CA MET A 48 8.75 13.70 -2.86
C MET A 48 7.43 13.72 -2.09
N ILE A 49 6.85 12.52 -1.90
CA ILE A 49 5.49 12.41 -1.36
C ILE A 49 5.43 13.00 0.05
N THR A 50 4.39 13.78 0.30
CA THR A 50 4.07 14.34 1.59
C THR A 50 3.27 13.36 2.44
N LYS A 51 3.15 13.69 3.73
CA LYS A 51 2.29 12.91 4.63
C LYS A 51 0.82 13.02 4.22
N GLU A 52 0.38 14.21 3.80
CA GLU A 52 -1.00 14.48 3.40
C GLU A 52 -1.37 13.68 2.14
N GLU A 53 -0.55 13.74 1.09
CA GLU A 53 -0.75 12.95 -0.13
C GLU A 53 -0.74 11.45 0.16
N TYR A 54 0.18 10.98 1.03
CA TYR A 54 0.26 9.58 1.41
C TYR A 54 -1.01 9.10 2.12
N VAL A 55 -1.55 9.89 3.05
CA VAL A 55 -2.80 9.56 3.74
C VAL A 55 -3.96 9.51 2.75
N VAL A 56 -4.05 10.46 1.82
CA VAL A 56 -5.10 10.43 0.78
C VAL A 56 -4.96 9.19 -0.10
N ILE A 57 -3.77 8.84 -0.57
CA ILE A 57 -3.55 7.62 -1.35
C ILE A 57 -3.97 6.38 -0.56
N LYS A 58 -3.65 6.30 0.74
CA LYS A 58 -4.09 5.20 1.60
C LYS A 58 -5.62 5.13 1.69
N THR A 59 -6.30 6.27 1.84
CA THR A 59 -7.75 6.33 1.85
C THR A 59 -8.34 5.92 0.50
N MET A 60 -7.80 6.41 -0.61
CA MET A 60 -8.21 6.03 -1.97
C MET A 60 -8.04 4.54 -2.24
N LEU A 61 -6.99 3.91 -1.69
CA LEU A 61 -6.79 2.46 -1.75
C LEU A 61 -7.88 1.71 -0.97
N LEU A 62 -8.19 2.15 0.25
CA LEU A 62 -9.22 1.53 1.10
C LEU A 62 -10.63 1.65 0.49
N LEU A 63 -10.90 2.76 -0.19
CA LEU A 63 -12.16 3.02 -0.90
C LEU A 63 -12.19 2.49 -2.33
N ASN A 64 -11.14 1.78 -2.76
CA ASN A 64 -11.07 1.25 -4.11
C ASN A 64 -12.02 0.05 -4.25
N PRO A 65 -12.94 0.03 -5.24
CA PRO A 65 -13.86 -1.08 -5.42
C PRO A 65 -13.16 -2.44 -5.58
N ALA A 66 -12.05 -2.50 -6.33
CA ALA A 66 -11.27 -3.73 -6.50
C ALA A 66 -10.59 -4.18 -5.19
N PHE A 67 -10.29 -3.25 -4.29
CA PHE A 67 -9.81 -3.58 -2.95
C PHE A 67 -10.95 -4.13 -2.09
N ILE A 68 -12.09 -3.44 -2.03
CA ILE A 68 -13.19 -3.85 -1.15
C ILE A 68 -13.81 -5.17 -1.59
N ASN A 69 -14.00 -5.37 -2.89
CA ASN A 69 -14.52 -6.64 -3.44
C ASN A 69 -13.61 -7.85 -3.15
N SER A 70 -12.36 -7.63 -2.75
CA SER A 70 -11.44 -8.71 -2.36
C SER A 70 -11.48 -9.07 -0.87
N LEU A 71 -12.28 -8.38 -0.06
CA LEU A 71 -12.33 -8.56 1.40
C LEU A 71 -13.56 -9.32 1.91
N ASP A 72 -14.43 -9.81 1.02
CA ASP A 72 -15.73 -10.42 1.38
C ASP A 72 -16.55 -9.57 2.37
N ILE A 73 -16.51 -8.25 2.17
CA ILE A 73 -17.24 -7.27 2.99
C ILE A 73 -18.48 -6.83 2.21
N SER A 74 -19.66 -6.95 2.83
CA SER A 74 -20.89 -6.33 2.35
C SER A 74 -20.83 -4.82 2.57
N ILE A 75 -21.00 -4.03 1.50
CA ILE A 75 -21.10 -2.57 1.60
C ILE A 75 -22.57 -2.16 1.58
N ASP A 76 -22.99 -1.42 2.60
CA ASP A 76 -24.36 -0.92 2.72
C ASP A 76 -24.73 0.08 1.62
N SER A 77 -23.80 0.96 1.24
CA SER A 77 -24.00 1.98 0.21
C SER A 77 -22.74 2.26 -0.60
N TRP A 78 -22.69 1.73 -1.83
CA TRP A 78 -21.66 2.07 -2.80
C TRP A 78 -21.66 3.55 -3.20
N GLU A 79 -22.83 4.19 -3.15
CA GLU A 79 -22.96 5.62 -3.41
C GLU A 79 -22.18 6.44 -2.37
N THR A 80 -22.29 6.08 -1.09
CA THR A 80 -21.54 6.77 -0.02
C THR A 80 -20.04 6.58 -0.17
N VAL A 81 -19.58 5.38 -0.54
CA VAL A 81 -18.16 5.10 -0.84
C VAL A 81 -17.68 5.96 -2.00
N GLN A 82 -18.48 6.07 -3.06
CA GLN A 82 -18.16 6.89 -4.21
C GLN A 82 -18.06 8.38 -3.86
N GLN A 83 -19.04 8.92 -3.14
CA GLN A 83 -19.02 10.32 -2.67
C GLN A 83 -17.82 10.61 -1.78
N LEU A 84 -17.44 9.69 -0.89
CA LEU A 84 -16.26 9.86 -0.05
C LEU A 84 -14.98 9.84 -0.89
N ARG A 85 -14.89 8.96 -1.89
CA ARG A 85 -13.75 8.90 -2.81
C ARG A 85 -13.61 10.20 -3.61
N ASP A 86 -14.72 10.75 -4.09
CA ASP A 86 -14.71 12.00 -4.86
C ASP A 86 -14.28 13.18 -3.99
N ARG A 87 -14.76 13.26 -2.74
CA ARG A 87 -14.28 14.27 -1.76
C ARG A 87 -12.78 14.16 -1.47
N MET A 88 -12.25 12.94 -1.36
CA MET A 88 -10.81 12.72 -1.14
C MET A 88 -9.98 13.14 -2.36
N HIS A 89 -10.49 12.87 -3.56
CA HIS A 89 -9.90 13.34 -4.80
C HIS A 89 -9.84 14.88 -4.86
N ASP A 90 -10.97 15.54 -4.58
CA ASP A 90 -11.06 17.00 -4.61
C ASP A 90 -10.16 17.65 -3.56
N SER A 91 -10.11 17.08 -2.34
CA SER A 91 -9.22 17.52 -1.28
C SER A 91 -7.75 17.44 -1.68
N LEU A 92 -7.35 16.42 -2.43
CA LEU A 92 -5.99 16.28 -2.95
C LEU A 92 -5.68 17.33 -4.02
N VAL A 93 -6.63 17.59 -4.92
CA VAL A 93 -6.50 18.63 -5.95
C VAL A 93 -6.35 19.99 -5.30
N GLU A 94 -7.14 20.30 -4.27
CA GLU A 94 -7.05 21.55 -3.52
C GLU A 94 -5.73 21.67 -2.75
N TYR A 95 -5.28 20.60 -2.09
CA TYR A 95 -3.99 20.56 -1.41
C TYR A 95 -2.83 20.85 -2.37
N GLU A 96 -2.81 20.22 -3.55
CA GLU A 96 -1.78 20.48 -4.55
C GLU A 96 -1.85 21.90 -5.12
N ARG A 97 -3.05 22.45 -5.31
CA ARG A 97 -3.21 23.86 -5.70
C ARG A 97 -2.65 24.81 -4.65
N TRP A 98 -2.95 24.57 -3.37
CA TRP A 98 -2.43 25.37 -2.25
C TRP A 98 -0.90 25.33 -2.17
N ARG A 99 -0.30 24.19 -2.54
CA ARG A 99 1.15 23.99 -2.65
C ARG A 99 1.80 24.67 -3.86
N GLY A 100 1.01 25.32 -4.72
CA GLY A 100 1.49 25.91 -5.98
C GLY A 100 1.67 24.89 -7.12
N ASN A 101 1.26 23.63 -6.92
CA ASN A 101 1.29 22.60 -7.94
C ASN A 101 0.02 22.65 -8.79
N THR A 102 0.03 23.43 -9.86
CA THR A 102 -1.08 23.49 -10.83
C THR A 102 -1.03 22.38 -11.88
N ASN A 103 0.02 21.56 -11.86
CA ASN A 103 0.24 20.49 -12.82
C ASN A 103 -0.68 19.29 -12.53
N GLN A 104 -1.72 19.12 -13.35
CA GLN A 104 -2.63 17.96 -13.29
C GLN A 104 -1.89 16.60 -13.34
N ARG A 105 -0.68 16.55 -13.93
CA ARG A 105 0.15 15.33 -13.97
C ARG A 105 0.56 14.86 -12.58
N ARG A 106 0.62 15.76 -11.58
CA ARG A 106 1.00 15.39 -10.20
C ARG A 106 -0.01 14.41 -9.60
N ILE A 107 -1.29 14.74 -9.69
CA ILE A 107 -2.40 13.90 -9.21
C ILE A 107 -2.38 12.55 -9.92
N GLY A 108 -2.22 12.55 -11.25
CA GLY A 108 -2.08 11.31 -12.03
C GLY A 108 -0.90 10.47 -11.55
N ASN A 109 0.27 11.07 -11.36
CA ASN A 109 1.47 10.37 -10.89
C ASN A 109 1.29 9.78 -9.47
N LEU A 110 0.57 10.47 -8.59
CA LEU A 110 0.21 9.96 -7.26
C LEU A 110 -0.71 8.74 -7.40
N PHE A 111 -1.74 8.79 -8.23
CA PHE A 111 -2.64 7.64 -8.43
C PHE A 111 -2.00 6.46 -9.15
N LEU A 112 -0.96 6.68 -9.97
CA LEU A 112 -0.16 5.59 -10.54
C LEU A 112 0.60 4.77 -9.48
N THR A 113 0.61 5.20 -8.21
CA THR A 113 1.11 4.37 -7.09
C THR A 113 0.08 3.35 -6.59
N LEU A 114 -1.22 3.56 -6.83
CA LEU A 114 -2.29 2.64 -6.39
C LEU A 114 -2.17 1.25 -7.03
N PRO A 115 -1.87 1.09 -8.34
CA PRO A 115 -1.62 -0.23 -8.92
C PRO A 115 -0.44 -0.97 -8.26
N LEU A 116 0.64 -0.26 -7.94
CA LEU A 116 1.79 -0.86 -7.25
C LEU A 116 1.43 -1.32 -5.82
N LEU A 117 0.60 -0.54 -5.12
CA LEU A 117 0.06 -0.90 -3.81
C LEU A 117 -0.84 -2.14 -3.89
N MET A 118 -1.70 -2.21 -4.90
CA MET A 118 -2.56 -3.37 -5.14
C MET A 118 -1.74 -4.63 -5.47
N GLN A 119 -0.71 -4.50 -6.30
CA GLN A 119 0.22 -5.59 -6.59
C GLN A 119 0.96 -6.05 -5.32
N ALA A 120 1.48 -5.12 -4.53
CA ALA A 120 2.13 -5.43 -3.25
C ALA A 120 1.18 -6.17 -2.29
N LYS A 121 -0.10 -5.78 -2.25
CA LYS A 121 -1.12 -6.47 -1.43
C LYS A 121 -1.29 -7.93 -1.85
N ILE A 122 -1.41 -8.19 -3.14
CA ILE A 122 -1.60 -9.55 -3.67
C ILE A 122 -0.39 -10.43 -3.30
N LEU A 123 0.82 -9.94 -3.59
CA LEU A 123 2.05 -10.67 -3.28
C LEU A 123 2.26 -10.87 -1.77
N ALA A 124 1.91 -9.87 -0.95
CA ALA A 124 1.95 -9.99 0.50
C ALA A 124 1.02 -11.10 0.99
N ARG A 125 -0.21 -11.14 0.46
CA ARG A 125 -1.19 -12.17 0.81
C ARG A 125 -0.66 -13.56 0.44
N GLU A 126 -0.16 -13.75 -0.78
CA GLU A 126 0.41 -15.03 -1.24
C GLU A 126 1.57 -15.49 -0.34
N TYR A 127 2.50 -14.58 -0.04
CA TYR A 127 3.63 -14.86 0.85
C TYR A 127 3.16 -15.30 2.24
N TRP A 128 2.29 -14.52 2.89
CA TRP A 128 1.83 -14.82 4.25
C TRP A 128 0.97 -16.07 4.32
N PHE A 129 0.22 -16.38 3.26
CA PHE A 129 -0.52 -17.63 3.16
C PHE A 129 0.42 -18.84 3.05
N SER A 130 1.49 -18.74 2.26
CA SER A 130 2.54 -19.77 2.20
C SER A 130 3.22 -19.98 3.56
N VAL A 131 3.54 -18.88 4.27
CA VAL A 131 4.10 -18.95 5.63
C VAL A 131 3.14 -19.66 6.58
N LYS A 132 1.84 -19.32 6.55
CA LYS A 132 0.81 -19.98 7.36
C LYS A 132 0.75 -21.48 7.08
N GLN A 133 0.69 -21.88 5.81
CA GLN A 133 0.63 -23.30 5.42
C GLN A 133 1.89 -24.08 5.80
N SER A 134 3.06 -23.44 5.77
CA SER A 134 4.32 -24.10 6.12
C SER A 134 4.37 -24.57 7.58
N GLY A 135 3.60 -23.91 8.48
CA GLY A 135 3.61 -24.18 9.91
C GLY A 135 4.93 -23.90 10.63
N ARG A 136 5.97 -23.41 9.93
CA ARG A 136 7.33 -23.22 10.47
C ARG A 136 7.41 -22.06 11.45
N VAL A 137 6.54 -21.07 11.30
CA VAL A 137 6.47 -19.88 12.15
C VAL A 137 5.02 -19.73 12.63
N PRO A 138 4.76 -19.72 13.95
CA PRO A 138 3.42 -19.50 14.47
C PRO A 138 2.98 -18.07 14.15
N LEU A 139 1.85 -17.94 13.46
CA LEU A 139 1.25 -16.63 13.16
C LEU A 139 0.35 -16.18 14.31
N HIS A 140 0.42 -14.89 14.64
CA HIS A 140 -0.47 -14.28 15.61
C HIS A 140 -1.93 -14.45 15.18
N LYS A 141 -2.84 -14.72 16.14
CA LYS A 141 -4.26 -15.01 15.88
C LYS A 141 -4.92 -14.00 14.95
N LEU A 142 -4.77 -12.70 15.23
CA LEU A 142 -5.31 -11.63 14.39
C LEU A 142 -4.83 -11.70 12.92
N LEU A 143 -3.54 -11.97 12.70
CA LEU A 143 -3.00 -12.07 11.34
C LEU A 143 -3.55 -13.31 10.63
N SER A 144 -3.69 -14.42 11.35
CA SER A 144 -4.29 -15.66 10.83
C SER A 144 -5.74 -15.46 10.40
N GLU A 145 -6.53 -14.75 11.20
CA GLU A 145 -7.93 -14.38 10.90
C GLU A 145 -8.00 -13.44 9.68
N MET A 146 -7.15 -12.40 9.63
CA MET A 146 -7.11 -11.49 8.48
C MET A 146 -6.76 -12.20 7.17
N LEU A 147 -5.90 -13.21 7.21
CA LEU A 147 -5.56 -14.03 6.03
C LEU A 147 -6.72 -14.93 5.59
N GLU A 148 -7.55 -15.39 6.53
CA GLU A 148 -8.76 -16.18 6.23
C GLU A 148 -9.81 -15.31 5.53
N TYR A 149 -10.11 -14.12 6.06
CA TYR A 149 -11.04 -13.18 5.42
C TYR A 149 -10.55 -12.66 4.07
N ALA A 150 -9.23 -12.59 3.89
CA ALA A 150 -8.65 -12.17 2.62
C ALA A 150 -8.69 -13.29 1.56
N CYS A 151 -9.05 -14.53 1.91
CA CYS A 151 -9.10 -15.68 1.01
C CYS A 151 -10.55 -16.06 0.67
N PRO A 152 -10.95 -16.08 -0.62
CA PRO A 152 -12.21 -16.70 -1.02
C PRO A 152 -12.13 -18.23 -0.88
#